data_AF-A0A7L4LC03-F1
#
_entry.id   AF-A0A7L4LC03-F1
#
_cell.length_a   1.000
_cell.length_b   1.000
_cell.length_c   1.000
_cell.angle_alpha   90.00
_cell.angle_beta   90.00
_cell.angle_gamma   90.00
#
_symmetry.space_group_name_H-M   'P 1'
#
loop_
_entity.id
_entity.type
_entity.pdbx_description
1 polymer ?
#
loop_
_entity_poly.entity_id
_entity_poly.type
_entity_poly.pdbx_seq_one_letter_code
_entity_poly.pdbx_strand_id
1 'polypeptide(L)'
;AAFFGPVARGNPVVDSFEAELRRVLGSLRRLRGAGEAKAPQHDLHRHGANTLFNIWINYKPRLPEWYYNERLVKVGDTLAQIKEYKLALLQCYERYLQQFVSVNLDDVMDDVHRFKSSFFPNGVRDKNAALTFHALQARNVCIYQMVCSSDRNLQNQESLQTCLNVLTSLRLTMQVALPQENLCWLIYNGTIHIYTICRHLMVMGQSAKVLEYLLWASICMESSVPLLSVHYLTWRATLYTAVSQCYFDCQAGIHGEVFARRGLIKIEELKQLENISSLENTETQNTFREATLKMSVMIFKRAVYESRRKSNSFRRESKVNPRKAVNLSWPRTTTERLLVEMFDGAAAQFLAILEALSDSSRNLLPPHPPVPDEIEIRDVTSELFSAGLEILSGNSLKKQKQCRENIFVITAGEKGVSGDAAVKFVKLAFSYEEWDVFYSALEFVVNFLQAQVDPAWKKIEIELKLLTLMQPLVFPGKFERSFSISDDNSKEASTSQGSEKTQTIRSECCSESLKHGDPFHDLTILATTVFSCVSTSEQNVHPDKEILVDVVMCLWQKCKTELQQIQMSGSDCLEYIHKTQAYQWVHILWIMNEIIKKSNIADTNVMFAEITLCLAAILENVADS
;
A
#
# COMPACT_ATOMS: atom_id res chain seq x y z
N ALA A 1 48.43 29.34 2.73
CA ALA A 1 49.17 28.14 2.31
C ALA A 1 48.33 27.40 1.27
N ALA A 2 48.76 27.46 0.00
CA ALA A 2 48.27 26.55 -1.03
C ALA A 2 48.69 25.13 -0.64
N PHE A 3 47.81 24.16 -0.84
CA PHE A 3 48.01 22.75 -0.50
C PHE A 3 49.42 22.27 -0.89
N PHE A 4 50.20 21.79 0.08
CA PHE A 4 51.54 21.23 -0.15
C PHE A 4 51.60 19.83 0.48
N GLY A 5 51.81 18.80 -0.34
CA GLY A 5 51.98 17.41 0.08
C GLY A 5 50.90 16.44 -0.48
N PRO A 6 51.14 15.11 -0.42
CA PRO A 6 50.16 14.12 -0.85
C PRO A 6 48.89 14.15 0.02
N VAL A 7 47.76 13.73 -0.55
CA VAL A 7 46.53 13.45 0.20
C VAL A 7 46.71 12.13 0.93
N ALA A 8 47.40 12.18 2.07
CA ALA A 8 47.73 11.01 2.89
C ALA A 8 47.62 11.35 4.38
N ARG A 9 47.46 10.32 5.21
CA ARG A 9 47.51 10.45 6.68
C ARG A 9 48.81 11.11 7.10
N GLY A 10 48.74 12.12 7.97
CA GLY A 10 49.88 12.93 8.40
C GLY A 10 49.98 14.29 7.69
N ASN A 11 49.14 14.56 6.68
CA ASN A 11 49.00 15.91 6.14
C ASN A 11 48.10 16.73 7.07
N PRO A 12 48.60 17.81 7.71
CA PRO A 12 47.85 18.54 8.74
C PRO A 12 46.57 19.18 8.21
N VAL A 13 46.53 19.57 6.93
CA VAL A 13 45.32 20.14 6.31
C VAL A 13 44.26 19.06 6.12
N VAL A 14 44.65 17.87 5.67
CA VAL A 14 43.74 16.74 5.45
C VAL A 14 43.24 16.20 6.80
N ASP A 15 44.14 16.02 7.77
CA ASP A 15 43.78 15.48 9.09
C ASP A 15 42.87 16.44 9.86
N SER A 16 43.12 17.75 9.79
CA SER A 16 42.25 18.78 10.39
C SER A 16 40.87 18.78 9.74
N PHE A 17 40.81 18.77 8.40
CA PHE A 17 39.56 18.70 7.65
C PHE A 17 38.72 17.46 8.02
N GLU A 18 39.33 16.28 8.02
CA GLU A 18 38.67 15.02 8.38
C GLU A 18 38.24 14.99 9.85
N ALA A 19 39.01 15.60 10.75
CA ALA A 19 38.65 15.70 12.17
C ALA A 19 37.44 16.62 12.39
N GLU A 20 37.42 17.78 11.72
CA GLU A 20 36.31 18.73 11.79
C GLU A 20 35.02 18.12 11.22
N LEU A 21 35.08 17.45 10.07
CA LEU A 21 33.92 16.74 9.49
C LEU A 21 33.40 15.64 10.43
N ARG A 22 34.30 14.81 10.97
CA ARG A 22 33.91 13.76 11.93
C ARG A 22 33.26 14.34 13.18
N ARG A 23 33.75 15.47 13.68
CA ARG A 23 33.17 16.16 14.85
C ARG A 23 31.74 16.61 14.58
N VAL A 24 31.48 17.27 13.45
CA VAL A 24 30.16 17.79 13.09
C VAL A 24 29.17 16.66 12.78
N LEU A 25 29.58 15.65 12.02
CA LEU A 25 28.74 14.49 11.74
C LEU A 25 28.45 13.68 13.01
N GLY A 26 29.43 13.58 13.91
CA GLY A 26 29.25 12.96 15.22
C GLY A 26 28.29 13.72 16.13
N SER A 27 28.22 15.05 16.07
CA SER A 27 27.20 15.83 16.80
C SER A 27 25.82 15.65 16.19
N LEU A 28 25.69 15.69 14.86
CA LEU A 28 24.40 15.52 14.17
C LEU A 28 23.81 14.12 14.38
N ARG A 29 24.66 13.07 14.35
CA ARG A 29 24.24 11.69 14.67
C ARG A 29 23.72 11.54 16.09
N ARG A 30 24.41 12.11 17.08
CA ARG A 30 24.02 12.04 18.49
C ARG A 30 22.71 12.77 18.75
N LEU A 31 22.49 13.90 18.07
CA LEU A 31 21.25 14.67 18.19
C LEU A 31 20.02 13.85 17.78
N ARG A 32 20.15 12.99 16.76
CA ARG A 32 19.04 12.15 16.31
C ARG A 32 18.82 10.90 17.18
N GLY A 33 19.86 10.41 17.87
CA GLY A 33 19.77 9.27 18.79
C GLY A 33 19.20 9.64 20.17
N ALA A 34 19.32 10.91 20.57
CA ALA A 34 18.68 11.45 21.75
C ALA A 34 17.23 11.84 21.38
N GLY A 35 16.28 10.94 21.63
CA GLY A 35 14.86 11.21 21.43
C GLY A 35 14.41 12.52 22.09
N GLU A 36 13.40 13.16 21.50
CA GLU A 36 12.71 14.44 21.82
C GLU A 36 12.93 15.04 23.23
N ALA A 37 14.16 15.42 23.55
CA ALA A 37 14.50 16.11 24.78
C ALA A 37 14.92 17.56 24.48
N LYS A 38 13.92 18.44 24.44
CA LYS A 38 13.91 19.87 24.84
C LYS A 38 15.16 20.74 24.63
N ALA A 39 15.95 20.55 23.57
CA ALA A 39 16.75 21.65 23.01
C ALA A 39 15.99 22.25 21.81
N PRO A 40 16.08 23.57 21.54
CA PRO A 40 15.49 24.15 20.34
C PRO A 40 16.22 23.56 19.13
N GLN A 41 15.66 22.48 18.59
CA GLN A 41 16.20 21.67 17.50
C GLN A 41 16.62 22.55 16.32
N HIS A 42 15.85 23.62 16.07
CA HIS A 42 16.09 24.61 15.03
C HIS A 42 17.43 25.39 15.16
N ASP A 43 17.84 25.77 16.37
CA ASP A 43 19.09 26.54 16.58
C ASP A 43 20.33 25.67 16.41
N LEU A 44 20.22 24.38 16.76
CA LEU A 44 21.30 23.40 16.62
C LEU A 44 21.43 22.90 15.18
N HIS A 45 20.34 22.71 14.43
CA HIS A 45 20.41 22.46 12.98
C HIS A 45 21.04 23.65 12.24
N ARG A 46 20.68 24.88 12.63
CA ARG A 46 21.32 26.10 12.09
C ARG A 46 22.81 26.15 12.40
N HIS A 47 23.21 25.76 13.62
CA HIS A 47 24.62 25.67 13.99
C HIS A 47 25.37 24.59 13.18
N GLY A 48 24.77 23.41 12.99
CA GLY A 48 25.34 22.35 12.16
C GLY A 48 25.50 22.76 10.70
N ALA A 49 24.48 23.40 10.12
CA ALA A 49 24.52 23.94 8.76
C ALA A 49 25.63 24.98 8.58
N ASN A 50 25.70 25.97 9.49
CA ASN A 50 26.73 27.01 9.47
C ASN A 50 28.14 26.42 9.62
N THR A 51 28.29 25.42 10.49
CA THR A 51 29.60 24.78 10.71
C THR A 51 30.04 24.02 9.46
N LEU A 52 29.16 23.22 8.83
CA LEU A 52 29.46 22.56 7.56
C LEU A 52 29.80 23.58 6.47
N PHE A 53 28.98 24.63 6.34
CA PHE A 53 29.22 25.71 5.38
C PHE A 53 30.61 26.34 5.52
N ASN A 54 31.01 26.64 6.77
CA ASN A 54 32.32 27.20 7.08
C ASN A 54 33.46 26.23 6.76
N ILE A 55 33.31 24.95 7.10
CA ILE A 55 34.28 23.91 6.74
C ILE A 55 34.48 23.89 5.22
N TRP A 56 33.39 23.84 4.45
CA TRP A 56 33.45 23.77 3.00
C TRP A 56 34.18 24.97 2.39
N ILE A 57 33.88 26.20 2.82
CA ILE A 57 34.55 27.40 2.32
C ILE A 57 36.03 27.43 2.72
N ASN A 58 36.34 27.10 3.98
CA ASN A 58 37.70 27.17 4.50
C ASN A 58 38.65 26.21 3.79
N TYR A 59 38.17 25.01 3.44
CA TYR A 59 38.99 23.94 2.88
C TYR A 59 38.94 23.85 1.35
N LYS A 60 37.94 24.45 0.67
CA LYS A 60 37.87 24.47 -0.81
C LYS A 60 39.16 24.97 -1.49
N PRO A 61 39.77 26.11 -1.12
CA PRO A 61 41.01 26.56 -1.75
C PRO A 61 42.26 25.82 -1.23
N ARG A 62 42.12 24.97 -0.21
CA ARG A 62 43.24 24.31 0.50
C ARG A 62 43.37 22.83 0.17
N LEU A 63 42.45 22.25 -0.61
CA LEU A 63 42.44 20.83 -0.96
C LEU A 63 42.39 20.65 -2.48
N PRO A 64 42.91 19.52 -3.00
CA PRO A 64 42.69 19.16 -4.39
C PRO A 64 41.20 19.01 -4.70
N GLU A 65 40.77 19.50 -5.86
CA GLU A 65 39.36 19.54 -6.27
C GLU A 65 38.71 18.16 -6.26
N TRP A 66 39.39 17.13 -6.78
CA TRP A 66 38.89 15.75 -6.79
C TRP A 66 38.59 15.23 -5.38
N TYR A 67 39.49 15.50 -4.41
CA TYR A 67 39.34 15.03 -3.03
C TYR A 67 38.24 15.78 -2.30
N TYR A 68 38.20 17.10 -2.49
CA TYR A 68 37.15 17.94 -1.93
C TYR A 68 35.77 17.50 -2.41
N ASN A 69 35.62 17.30 -3.72
CA ASN A 69 34.35 16.91 -4.34
C ASN A 69 33.90 15.50 -3.90
N GLU A 70 34.82 14.53 -3.88
CA GLU A 70 34.52 13.19 -3.40
C GLU A 70 34.05 13.21 -1.93
N ARG A 71 34.69 14.02 -1.09
CA ARG A 71 34.33 14.16 0.33
C ARG A 71 33.01 14.90 0.52
N LEU A 72 32.76 15.93 -0.27
CA LEU A 72 31.50 16.67 -0.25
C LEU A 72 30.31 15.74 -0.47
N VAL A 73 30.38 14.90 -1.50
CA VAL A 73 29.32 13.94 -1.84
C VAL A 73 29.19 12.85 -0.76
N LYS A 74 30.30 12.28 -0.26
CA LYS A 74 30.29 11.28 0.83
C LYS A 74 29.70 11.81 2.14
N VAL A 75 29.94 13.08 2.45
CA VAL A 75 29.30 13.74 3.59
C VAL A 75 27.80 13.90 3.35
N GLY A 76 27.39 14.25 2.11
CA GLY A 76 26.00 14.20 1.68
C GLY A 76 25.35 12.85 1.92
N ASP A 77 26.02 11.75 1.52
CA ASP A 77 25.50 10.38 1.72
C ASP A 77 25.30 10.08 3.20
N THR A 78 26.27 10.49 4.03
CA THR A 78 26.20 10.33 5.48
C THR A 78 25.03 11.11 6.09
N LEU A 79 24.80 12.34 5.64
CA LEU A 79 23.68 13.17 6.08
C LEU A 79 22.33 12.57 5.66
N ALA A 80 22.23 12.06 4.43
CA ALA A 80 21.04 11.38 3.94
C ALA A 80 20.75 10.08 4.73
N GLN A 81 21.77 9.30 5.08
CA GLN A 81 21.64 8.11 5.94
C GLN A 81 21.08 8.43 7.33
N ILE A 82 21.46 9.59 7.88
CA ILE A 82 20.91 10.07 9.16
C ILE A 82 19.59 10.83 8.98
N LYS A 83 18.97 10.81 7.78
CA LYS A 83 17.71 11.50 7.43
C LYS A 83 17.76 13.03 7.50
N GLU A 84 18.96 13.63 7.47
CA GLU A 84 19.15 15.07 7.36
C GLU A 84 19.11 15.52 5.88
N TYR A 85 18.00 15.24 5.20
CA TYR A 85 17.88 15.41 3.75
C TYR A 85 18.08 16.85 3.29
N LYS A 86 17.55 17.83 4.04
CA LYS A 86 17.72 19.25 3.73
C LYS A 86 19.17 19.71 3.81
N LEU A 87 19.93 19.21 4.80
CA LEU A 87 21.35 19.52 4.92
C LEU A 87 22.18 18.81 3.84
N ALA A 88 21.88 17.54 3.56
CA ALA A 88 22.53 16.79 2.49
C ALA A 88 22.35 17.48 1.13
N LEU A 89 21.12 17.92 0.85
CA LEU A 89 20.76 18.65 -0.36
C LEU A 89 21.53 19.97 -0.49
N LEU A 90 21.33 20.90 0.45
CA LEU A 90 21.82 22.27 0.32
C LEU A 90 23.32 22.40 0.55
N GLN A 91 23.88 21.67 1.53
CA GLN A 91 25.29 21.83 1.91
C GLN A 91 26.24 20.96 1.12
N CYS A 92 25.74 19.88 0.49
CA CYS A 92 26.58 18.88 -0.19
C CYS A 92 26.22 18.74 -1.68
N TYR A 93 25.09 18.14 -2.03
CA TYR A 93 24.80 17.78 -3.42
C TYR A 93 24.60 19.00 -4.32
N GLU A 94 23.79 19.99 -3.92
CA GLU A 94 23.60 21.19 -4.73
C GLU A 94 24.87 22.03 -4.79
N ARG A 95 25.61 22.15 -3.67
CA ARG A 95 26.92 22.81 -3.67
C ARG A 95 27.89 22.14 -4.64
N TYR A 96 27.86 20.83 -4.77
CA TYR A 96 28.66 20.10 -5.74
C TYR A 96 28.21 20.44 -7.17
N LEU A 97 26.90 20.34 -7.45
CA LEU A 97 26.34 20.51 -8.79
C LEU A 97 26.35 21.95 -9.32
N GLN A 98 26.26 22.95 -8.43
CA GLN A 98 26.37 24.38 -8.75
C GLN A 98 27.73 24.78 -9.35
N GLN A 99 28.74 23.89 -9.28
CA GLN A 99 30.02 24.11 -9.95
C GLN A 99 29.90 24.01 -11.48
N PHE A 100 28.86 23.36 -11.98
CA PHE A 100 28.63 23.12 -13.40
C PHE A 100 27.58 24.07 -14.02
N VAL A 101 26.60 24.50 -13.22
CA VAL A 101 25.47 25.31 -13.69
C VAL A 101 25.30 26.54 -12.78
N SER A 102 25.28 27.72 -13.37
CA SER A 102 25.06 29.01 -12.67
C SER A 102 23.58 29.40 -12.51
N VAL A 103 22.69 28.71 -13.24
CA VAL A 103 21.23 28.89 -13.23
C VAL A 103 20.59 27.84 -12.30
N ASN A 104 19.27 27.91 -12.05
CA ASN A 104 18.55 26.87 -11.33
C ASN A 104 18.80 25.50 -11.98
N LEU A 105 19.17 24.51 -11.15
CA LEU A 105 19.55 23.16 -11.59
C LEU A 105 18.42 22.48 -12.39
N ASP A 106 17.18 22.85 -12.08
CA ASP A 106 16.00 22.27 -12.71
C ASP A 106 15.76 22.80 -14.14
N ASP A 107 16.27 23.99 -14.50
CA ASP A 107 16.09 24.63 -15.82
C ASP A 107 16.89 23.94 -16.94
N VAL A 108 17.78 23.00 -16.58
CA VAL A 108 18.64 22.24 -17.50
C VAL A 108 18.03 20.87 -17.80
N MET A 109 16.92 20.50 -17.14
CA MET A 109 16.38 19.13 -17.17
C MET A 109 15.39 18.88 -18.33
N ASP A 110 15.10 19.88 -19.15
CA ASP A 110 14.15 19.75 -20.27
C ASP A 110 14.77 19.16 -21.54
N ASP A 111 16.09 19.16 -21.69
CA ASP A 111 16.80 18.74 -22.90
C ASP A 111 18.04 17.90 -22.57
N VAL A 112 18.15 16.71 -23.20
CA VAL A 112 19.24 15.75 -22.99
C VAL A 112 20.60 16.31 -23.41
N HIS A 113 20.67 17.04 -24.51
CA HIS A 113 21.91 17.65 -24.99
C HIS A 113 22.34 18.78 -24.06
N ARG A 114 21.40 19.63 -23.62
CA ARG A 114 21.67 20.71 -22.66
C ARG A 114 22.12 20.18 -21.32
N PHE A 115 21.46 19.13 -20.82
CA PHE A 115 21.85 18.43 -19.60
C PHE A 115 23.25 17.84 -19.71
N LYS A 116 23.55 17.14 -20.80
CA LYS A 116 24.85 16.51 -21.03
C LYS A 116 25.97 17.55 -21.14
N SER A 117 25.77 18.63 -21.90
CA SER A 117 26.79 19.68 -22.06
C SER A 117 27.04 20.46 -20.77
N SER A 118 26.00 20.63 -19.94
CA SER A 118 26.10 21.38 -18.69
C SER A 118 26.81 20.57 -17.58
N PHE A 119 26.37 19.34 -17.32
CA PHE A 119 26.91 18.53 -16.20
C PHE A 119 28.11 17.67 -16.57
N PHE A 120 28.34 17.39 -17.87
CA PHE A 120 29.43 16.54 -18.34
C PHE A 120 30.25 17.23 -19.44
N PRO A 121 30.84 18.41 -19.17
CA PRO A 121 31.59 19.18 -20.18
C PRO A 121 32.81 18.40 -20.72
N ASN A 122 33.43 17.58 -19.88
CA ASN A 122 34.57 16.72 -20.25
C ASN A 122 34.14 15.35 -20.82
N GLY A 123 32.83 15.14 -21.00
CA GLY A 123 32.24 13.88 -21.44
C GLY A 123 31.91 12.91 -20.30
N VAL A 124 31.04 11.95 -20.62
CA VAL A 124 30.49 10.95 -19.67
C VAL A 124 31.47 9.84 -19.29
N ARG A 125 32.63 9.78 -19.95
CA ARG A 125 33.73 8.85 -19.64
C ARG A 125 34.79 9.45 -18.71
N ASP A 126 34.60 10.71 -18.30
CA ASP A 126 35.49 11.34 -17.35
C ASP A 126 35.46 10.63 -15.99
N LYS A 127 36.57 10.68 -15.25
CA LYS A 127 36.70 10.02 -13.94
C LYS A 127 35.70 10.56 -12.92
N ASN A 128 35.29 11.82 -13.04
CA ASN A 128 34.33 12.44 -12.13
C ASN A 128 32.87 12.21 -12.56
N ALA A 129 32.61 11.69 -13.76
CA ALA A 129 31.24 11.52 -14.27
C ALA A 129 30.40 10.63 -13.34
N ALA A 130 30.96 9.55 -12.81
CA ALA A 130 30.29 8.68 -11.85
C ALA A 130 29.86 9.43 -10.58
N LEU A 131 30.72 10.34 -10.09
CA LEU A 131 30.43 11.18 -8.92
C LEU A 131 29.29 12.16 -9.23
N THR A 132 29.27 12.74 -10.43
CA THR A 132 28.20 13.63 -10.88
C THR A 132 26.85 12.93 -11.01
N PHE A 133 26.82 11.75 -11.64
CA PHE A 133 25.60 10.96 -11.72
C PHE A 133 25.07 10.60 -10.33
N HIS A 134 25.95 10.17 -9.41
CA HIS A 134 25.56 9.86 -8.04
C HIS A 134 25.00 11.09 -7.31
N ALA A 135 25.66 12.24 -7.41
CA ALA A 135 25.18 13.48 -6.79
C ALA A 135 23.81 13.93 -7.32
N LEU A 136 23.55 13.76 -8.62
CA LEU A 136 22.24 14.05 -9.23
C LEU A 136 21.15 13.11 -8.71
N GLN A 137 21.41 11.80 -8.64
CA GLN A 137 20.45 10.84 -8.08
C GLN A 137 20.19 11.11 -6.59
N ALA A 138 21.25 11.35 -5.81
CA ALA A 138 21.14 11.59 -4.38
C ALA A 138 20.44 12.93 -4.05
N ARG A 139 20.65 13.97 -4.87
CA ARG A 139 19.87 15.22 -4.83
C ARG A 139 18.37 14.92 -4.94
N ASN A 140 17.99 14.19 -5.99
CA ASN A 140 16.60 13.83 -6.29
C ASN A 140 15.94 13.02 -5.17
N VAL A 141 16.66 12.08 -4.57
CA VAL A 141 16.18 11.33 -3.40
C VAL A 141 15.94 12.26 -2.21
N CYS A 142 16.84 13.23 -1.94
CA CYS A 142 16.65 14.17 -0.84
C CYS A 142 15.42 15.06 -1.05
N ILE A 143 15.19 15.55 -2.28
CA ILE A 143 14.00 16.34 -2.62
C ILE A 143 12.73 15.53 -2.36
N TYR A 144 12.66 14.29 -2.86
CA TYR A 144 11.51 13.41 -2.62
C TYR A 144 11.26 13.17 -1.13
N GLN A 145 12.32 12.88 -0.35
CA GLN A 145 12.17 12.63 1.09
C GLN A 145 11.72 13.87 1.86
N MET A 146 12.14 15.07 1.43
CA MET A 146 11.65 16.34 1.98
C MET A 146 10.17 16.58 1.67
N VAL A 147 9.74 16.23 0.45
CA VAL A 147 8.31 16.26 0.09
C VAL A 147 7.54 15.31 1.01
N CYS A 148 7.96 14.05 1.14
CA CYS A 148 7.26 13.08 2.01
C CYS A 148 7.28 13.47 3.50
N SER A 149 8.26 14.25 3.96
CA SER A 149 8.30 14.76 5.34
C SER A 149 7.29 15.88 5.57
N SER A 150 6.96 16.65 4.54
CA SER A 150 6.03 17.78 4.61
C SER A 150 4.60 17.37 4.25
N ASP A 151 4.44 16.55 3.21
CA ASP A 151 3.19 16.08 2.66
C ASP A 151 3.31 14.58 2.33
N ARG A 152 3.04 13.74 3.34
CA ARG A 152 3.18 12.29 3.22
C ARG A 152 2.17 11.67 2.26
N ASN A 153 0.97 12.25 2.14
CA ASN A 153 -0.10 11.72 1.32
C ASN A 153 -0.19 12.41 -0.06
N LEU A 154 0.74 13.32 -0.37
CA LEU A 154 0.81 14.05 -1.64
C LEU A 154 -0.52 14.73 -2.01
N GLN A 155 -1.22 15.27 -1.01
CA GLN A 155 -2.49 15.96 -1.21
C GLN A 155 -2.30 17.33 -1.86
N ASN A 156 -1.13 17.96 -1.66
CA ASN A 156 -0.78 19.21 -2.30
C ASN A 156 -0.31 18.96 -3.76
N GLN A 157 -0.93 19.67 -4.69
CA GLN A 157 -0.59 19.62 -6.12
C GLN A 157 0.88 20.00 -6.40
N GLU A 158 1.47 20.92 -5.63
CA GLU A 158 2.88 21.30 -5.77
C GLU A 158 3.82 20.15 -5.36
N SER A 159 3.46 19.41 -4.30
CA SER A 159 4.20 18.23 -3.84
C SER A 159 4.15 17.12 -4.88
N LEU A 160 2.97 16.89 -5.47
CA LEU A 160 2.81 15.97 -6.60
C LEU A 160 3.67 16.37 -7.80
N GLN A 161 3.63 17.64 -8.21
CA GLN A 161 4.42 18.12 -9.35
C GLN A 161 5.92 18.01 -9.09
N THR A 162 6.36 18.28 -7.86
CA THR A 162 7.76 18.12 -7.46
C THR A 162 8.21 16.67 -7.60
N CYS A 163 7.39 15.70 -7.19
CA CYS A 163 7.69 14.27 -7.37
C CYS A 163 7.82 13.88 -8.85
N LEU A 164 6.98 14.44 -9.73
CA LEU A 164 7.08 14.20 -11.18
C LEU A 164 8.36 14.82 -11.76
N ASN A 165 8.73 16.03 -11.34
CA ASN A 165 9.98 16.67 -11.76
C ASN A 165 11.21 15.85 -11.33
N VAL A 166 11.17 15.29 -10.11
CA VAL A 166 12.20 14.37 -9.61
C VAL A 166 12.30 13.12 -10.49
N LEU A 167 11.16 12.52 -10.89
CA LEU A 167 11.13 11.38 -11.80
C LEU A 167 11.74 11.70 -13.18
N THR A 168 11.40 12.86 -13.75
CA THR A 168 12.01 13.36 -14.99
C THR A 168 13.52 13.50 -14.87
N SER A 169 13.99 14.08 -13.77
CA SER A 169 15.42 14.23 -13.50
C SER A 169 16.15 12.89 -13.37
N LEU A 170 15.57 11.93 -12.65
CA LEU A 170 16.13 10.58 -12.51
C LEU A 170 16.19 9.86 -13.86
N ARG A 171 15.11 9.94 -14.66
CA ARG A 171 15.05 9.38 -16.01
C ARG A 171 16.16 9.93 -16.89
N LEU A 172 16.32 11.25 -16.91
CA LEU A 172 17.34 11.94 -17.71
C LEU A 172 18.76 11.56 -17.30
N THR A 173 19.01 11.52 -15.98
CA THR A 173 20.30 11.09 -15.41
C THR A 173 20.65 9.67 -15.86
N MET A 174 19.68 8.75 -15.79
CA MET A 174 19.86 7.37 -16.25
C MET A 174 20.05 7.27 -17.77
N GLN A 175 19.32 8.06 -18.56
CA GLN A 175 19.44 8.07 -20.03
C GLN A 175 20.86 8.42 -20.49
N VAL A 176 21.52 9.35 -19.81
CA VAL A 176 22.90 9.73 -20.13
C VAL A 176 23.93 8.72 -19.59
N ALA A 177 23.64 8.05 -18.47
CA ALA A 177 24.50 7.02 -17.88
C ALA A 177 24.42 5.66 -18.59
N LEU A 178 23.27 5.30 -19.17
CA LEU A 178 22.96 3.95 -19.68
C LEU A 178 24.00 3.38 -20.66
N PRO A 179 24.60 4.15 -21.58
CA PRO A 179 25.62 3.62 -22.50
C PRO A 179 26.96 3.24 -21.83
N GLN A 180 27.17 3.59 -20.55
CA GLN A 180 28.40 3.28 -19.81
C GLN A 180 28.20 2.04 -18.93
N GLU A 181 28.68 0.88 -19.38
CA GLU A 181 28.49 -0.40 -18.67
C GLU A 181 29.07 -0.40 -17.25
N ASN A 182 30.19 0.30 -17.04
CA ASN A 182 30.81 0.45 -15.71
C ASN A 182 29.95 1.25 -14.72
N LEU A 183 28.91 1.95 -15.20
CA LEU A 183 27.95 2.69 -14.40
C LEU A 183 26.61 1.94 -14.23
N CYS A 184 26.55 0.64 -14.56
CA CYS A 184 25.33 -0.16 -14.42
C CYS A 184 24.73 -0.12 -13.00
N TRP A 185 25.57 0.03 -11.97
CA TRP A 185 25.12 0.18 -10.58
C TRP A 185 24.30 1.47 -10.36
N LEU A 186 24.59 2.56 -11.07
CA LEU A 186 23.79 3.79 -11.05
C LEU A 186 22.47 3.60 -11.78
N ILE A 187 22.44 2.79 -12.84
CA ILE A 187 21.20 2.42 -13.51
C ILE A 187 20.31 1.62 -12.56
N TYR A 188 20.87 0.59 -11.92
CA TYR A 188 20.16 -0.19 -10.91
C TYR A 188 19.58 0.68 -9.79
N ASN A 189 20.41 1.53 -9.16
CA ASN A 189 19.95 2.45 -8.11
C ASN A 189 18.86 3.42 -8.60
N GLY A 190 19.03 3.96 -9.81
CA GLY A 190 18.04 4.82 -10.45
C GLY A 190 16.69 4.13 -10.63
N THR A 191 16.66 2.85 -11.01
CA THR A 191 15.40 2.09 -11.09
C THR A 191 14.72 1.91 -9.74
N ILE A 192 15.48 1.72 -8.65
CA ILE A 192 14.95 1.65 -7.29
C ILE A 192 14.32 2.97 -6.89
N HIS A 193 14.99 4.09 -7.16
CA HIS A 193 14.47 5.43 -6.86
C HIS A 193 13.20 5.73 -7.64
N ILE A 194 13.19 5.48 -8.96
CA ILE A 194 12.00 5.61 -9.80
C ILE A 194 10.87 4.76 -9.25
N TYR A 195 11.10 3.45 -9.04
CA TYR A 195 10.07 2.55 -8.51
C TYR A 195 9.50 3.03 -7.18
N THR A 196 10.34 3.49 -6.26
CA THR A 196 9.90 3.94 -4.92
C THR A 196 8.94 5.11 -5.03
N ILE A 197 9.27 6.11 -5.85
CA ILE A 197 8.42 7.30 -6.06
C ILE A 197 7.15 6.90 -6.83
N CYS A 198 7.29 6.13 -7.90
CA CYS A 198 6.15 5.65 -8.70
C CYS A 198 5.18 4.83 -7.85
N ARG A 199 5.68 3.92 -7.00
CA ARG A 199 4.83 3.09 -6.15
C ARG A 199 4.00 3.93 -5.18
N HIS A 200 4.59 4.96 -4.59
CA HIS A 200 3.86 5.90 -3.74
C HIS A 200 2.76 6.61 -4.56
N LEU A 201 3.10 7.13 -5.74
CA LEU A 201 2.15 7.80 -6.63
C LEU A 201 1.02 6.88 -7.17
N MET A 202 1.31 5.60 -7.42
CA MET A 202 0.31 4.60 -7.80
C MET A 202 -0.73 4.42 -6.70
N VAL A 203 -0.30 4.31 -5.43
CA VAL A 203 -1.23 4.19 -4.29
C VAL A 203 -2.12 5.43 -4.18
N MET A 204 -1.63 6.61 -4.58
CA MET A 204 -2.40 7.86 -4.67
C MET A 204 -3.23 8.00 -5.97
N GLY A 205 -3.39 6.92 -6.74
CA GLY A 205 -4.21 6.90 -7.95
C GLY A 205 -3.59 7.60 -9.17
N GLN A 206 -2.29 7.94 -9.14
CA GLN A 206 -1.60 8.62 -10.24
C GLN A 206 -0.92 7.67 -11.24
N SER A 207 -1.41 6.42 -11.35
CA SER A 207 -0.81 5.36 -12.17
C SER A 207 -0.60 5.76 -13.63
N ALA A 208 -1.51 6.55 -14.22
CA ALA A 208 -1.37 7.05 -15.59
C ALA A 208 -0.14 7.93 -15.80
N LYS A 209 0.20 8.79 -14.81
CA LYS A 209 1.33 9.72 -14.90
C LYS A 209 2.68 9.04 -14.72
N VAL A 210 2.72 7.92 -14.00
CA VAL A 210 3.98 7.25 -13.64
C VAL A 210 4.35 6.07 -14.53
N LEU A 211 3.41 5.58 -15.35
CA LEU A 211 3.59 4.44 -16.24
C LEU A 211 4.83 4.57 -17.14
N GLU A 212 5.07 5.75 -17.72
CA GLU A 212 6.23 5.96 -18.61
C GLU A 212 7.57 5.75 -17.90
N TYR A 213 7.66 6.10 -16.61
CA TYR A 213 8.90 5.99 -15.83
C TYR A 213 9.17 4.54 -15.43
N LEU A 214 8.13 3.78 -15.10
CA LEU A 214 8.24 2.35 -14.80
C LEU A 214 8.61 1.53 -16.05
N LEU A 215 8.03 1.89 -17.21
CA LEU A 215 8.43 1.33 -18.51
C LEU A 215 9.90 1.61 -18.80
N TRP A 216 10.32 2.86 -18.62
CA TRP A 216 11.71 3.25 -18.79
C TRP A 216 12.65 2.46 -17.86
N ALA A 217 12.34 2.38 -16.57
CA ALA A 217 13.12 1.62 -15.60
C ALA A 217 13.25 0.13 -16.00
N SER A 218 12.18 -0.48 -16.48
CA SER A 218 12.17 -1.86 -16.97
C SER A 218 13.11 -2.05 -18.17
N ILE A 219 13.03 -1.14 -19.16
CA ILE A 219 13.88 -1.17 -20.36
C ILE A 219 15.35 -0.93 -20.00
N CYS A 220 15.66 -0.04 -19.06
CA CYS A 220 17.03 0.19 -18.60
C CYS A 220 17.69 -1.06 -18.01
N MET A 221 16.95 -1.83 -17.21
CA MET A 221 17.45 -3.11 -16.68
C MET A 221 17.73 -4.13 -17.80
N GLU A 222 16.91 -4.13 -18.86
CA GLU A 222 17.07 -5.04 -19.99
C GLU A 222 18.18 -4.62 -20.95
N SER A 223 18.43 -3.31 -21.05
CA SER A 223 19.42 -2.75 -21.98
C SER A 223 20.85 -2.82 -21.43
N SER A 224 21.02 -3.15 -20.15
CA SER A 224 22.33 -3.24 -19.50
C SER A 224 22.72 -4.70 -19.26
N VAL A 225 23.72 -5.20 -20.00
CA VAL A 225 24.17 -6.60 -19.91
C VAL A 225 24.49 -7.04 -18.47
N PRO A 226 25.19 -6.25 -17.62
CA PRO A 226 25.45 -6.64 -16.23
C PRO A 226 24.18 -6.86 -15.38
N LEU A 227 23.06 -6.24 -15.77
CA LEU A 227 21.78 -6.29 -15.03
C LEU A 227 20.83 -7.40 -15.55
N LEU A 228 21.24 -8.15 -16.58
CA LEU A 228 20.45 -9.25 -17.15
C LEU A 228 20.59 -10.58 -16.40
N SER A 229 21.51 -10.68 -15.44
CA SER A 229 21.75 -11.91 -14.66
C SER A 229 20.57 -12.27 -13.74
N VAL A 230 20.56 -13.53 -13.27
CA VAL A 230 19.56 -14.04 -12.31
C VAL A 230 19.52 -13.20 -11.04
N HIS A 231 20.67 -12.68 -10.59
CA HIS A 231 20.77 -11.87 -9.38
C HIS A 231 19.78 -10.69 -9.35
N TYR A 232 19.48 -10.10 -10.52
CA TYR A 232 18.55 -8.98 -10.65
C TYR A 232 17.15 -9.38 -11.16
N LEU A 233 16.87 -10.69 -11.32
CA LEU A 233 15.63 -11.19 -11.89
C LEU A 233 14.41 -10.83 -11.04
N THR A 234 14.49 -11.01 -9.72
CA THR A 234 13.39 -10.66 -8.80
C THR A 234 13.03 -9.18 -8.88
N TRP A 235 14.04 -8.31 -9.04
CA TRP A 235 13.83 -6.88 -9.21
C TRP A 235 13.18 -6.56 -10.56
N ARG A 236 13.66 -7.14 -11.67
CA ARG A 236 13.03 -7.00 -12.99
C ARG A 236 11.58 -7.44 -12.98
N ALA A 237 11.28 -8.60 -12.38
CA ALA A 237 9.90 -9.08 -12.24
C ALA A 237 9.01 -8.13 -11.42
N THR A 238 9.59 -7.46 -10.41
CA THR A 238 8.88 -6.44 -9.62
C THR A 238 8.55 -5.20 -10.45
N LEU A 239 9.49 -4.72 -11.27
CA LEU A 239 9.24 -3.64 -12.23
C LEU A 239 8.17 -4.03 -13.26
N TYR A 240 8.24 -5.25 -13.81
CA TYR A 240 7.25 -5.73 -14.76
C TYR A 240 5.85 -5.79 -14.15
N THR A 241 5.76 -6.25 -12.90
CA THR A 241 4.48 -6.30 -12.15
C THR A 241 3.92 -4.90 -11.96
N ALA A 242 4.76 -3.91 -11.62
CA ALA A 242 4.32 -2.53 -11.45
C ALA A 242 3.81 -1.90 -12.76
N VAL A 243 4.48 -2.17 -13.88
CA VAL A 243 4.01 -1.72 -15.21
C VAL A 243 2.65 -2.35 -15.54
N SER A 244 2.51 -3.67 -15.36
CA SER A 244 1.23 -4.35 -15.59
C SER A 244 0.12 -3.79 -14.68
N GLN A 245 0.43 -3.55 -13.40
CA GLN A 245 -0.50 -2.95 -12.46
C GLN A 245 -0.94 -1.55 -12.89
N CYS A 246 -0.01 -0.68 -13.34
CA CYS A 246 -0.36 0.63 -13.88
C CYS A 246 -1.33 0.53 -15.06
N TYR A 247 -1.15 -0.44 -15.97
CA TYR A 247 -2.11 -0.67 -17.04
C TYR A 247 -3.48 -1.11 -16.52
N PHE A 248 -3.54 -1.96 -15.49
CA PHE A 248 -4.81 -2.34 -14.86
C PHE A 248 -5.49 -1.14 -14.20
N ASP A 249 -4.76 -0.34 -13.42
CA ASP A 249 -5.30 0.86 -12.77
C ASP A 249 -5.84 1.88 -13.80
N CYS A 250 -5.23 1.93 -14.99
CA CYS A 250 -5.65 2.77 -16.11
C CYS A 250 -6.76 2.16 -16.99
N GLN A 251 -7.43 1.08 -16.55
CA GLN A 251 -8.47 0.37 -17.30
C GLN A 251 -8.00 -0.17 -18.67
N ALA A 252 -6.70 -0.39 -18.81
CA ALA A 252 -6.03 -0.85 -20.02
C ALA A 252 -5.56 -2.32 -19.88
N GLY A 253 -6.42 -3.20 -19.35
CA GLY A 253 -6.04 -4.56 -18.94
C GLY A 253 -5.41 -5.44 -20.02
N ILE A 254 -5.75 -5.23 -21.30
CA ILE A 254 -5.11 -5.94 -22.43
C ILE A 254 -3.61 -5.65 -22.46
N HIS A 255 -3.23 -4.38 -22.30
CA HIS A 255 -1.82 -3.98 -22.29
C HIS A 255 -1.10 -4.51 -21.04
N GLY A 256 -1.78 -4.56 -19.89
CA GLY A 256 -1.26 -5.17 -18.67
C GLY A 256 -0.94 -6.66 -18.85
N GLU A 257 -1.84 -7.43 -19.45
CA GLU A 257 -1.65 -8.86 -19.76
C GLU A 257 -0.53 -9.06 -20.80
N VAL A 258 -0.54 -8.30 -21.90
CA VAL A 258 0.48 -8.39 -22.96
C VAL A 258 1.88 -8.12 -22.39
N PHE A 259 2.01 -7.11 -21.52
CA PHE A 259 3.28 -6.79 -20.88
C PHE A 259 3.75 -7.91 -19.93
N ALA A 260 2.84 -8.50 -19.15
CA ALA A 260 3.16 -9.63 -18.28
C ALA A 260 3.61 -10.87 -19.08
N ARG A 261 2.96 -11.17 -20.21
CA ARG A 261 3.38 -12.23 -21.13
C ARG A 261 4.78 -11.98 -21.71
N ARG A 262 5.10 -10.74 -22.08
CA ARG A 262 6.45 -10.36 -22.50
C ARG A 262 7.47 -10.61 -21.39
N GLY A 263 7.16 -10.22 -20.16
CA GLY A 263 8.00 -10.49 -18.99
C GLY A 263 8.26 -11.98 -18.79
N LEU A 264 7.22 -12.82 -18.93
CA LEU A 264 7.34 -14.27 -18.82
C LEU A 264 8.26 -14.87 -19.91
N ILE A 265 8.15 -14.41 -21.15
CA ILE A 265 9.05 -14.82 -22.24
C ILE A 265 10.50 -14.49 -21.89
N LYS A 266 10.76 -13.29 -21.35
CA LYS A 266 12.12 -12.85 -20.94
C LYS A 266 12.67 -13.69 -19.79
N ILE A 267 11.83 -14.08 -18.84
CA ILE A 267 12.22 -14.98 -17.73
C ILE A 267 12.60 -16.36 -18.29
N GLU A 268 11.83 -16.89 -19.23
CA GLU A 268 12.11 -18.20 -19.85
C GLU A 268 13.37 -18.18 -20.72
N GLU A 269 13.60 -17.12 -21.50
CA GLU A 269 14.85 -16.91 -22.25
C GLU A 269 16.07 -16.97 -21.31
N LEU A 270 16.01 -16.28 -20.17
CA LEU A 270 17.08 -16.30 -19.17
C LEU A 270 17.25 -17.69 -18.54
N LYS A 271 16.14 -18.37 -18.23
CA LYS A 271 16.17 -19.72 -17.66
C LYS A 271 16.84 -20.72 -18.60
N GLN A 272 16.58 -20.62 -19.90
CA GLN A 272 17.25 -21.44 -20.91
C GLN A 272 18.75 -21.18 -20.95
N LEU A 273 19.18 -19.92 -20.86
CA LEU A 273 20.60 -19.56 -20.81
C LEU A 273 21.30 -20.13 -19.56
N GLU A 274 20.65 -20.10 -18.40
CA GLU A 274 21.21 -20.65 -17.15
C GLU A 274 21.26 -22.18 -17.13
N ASN A 275 20.30 -22.85 -17.77
CA ASN A 275 20.33 -24.30 -17.90
C ASN A 275 21.51 -24.79 -18.76
N ILE A 276 22.02 -23.94 -19.66
CA ILE A 276 23.20 -24.23 -20.49
C ILE A 276 24.51 -24.05 -19.69
N SER A 277 24.54 -23.17 -18.67
CA SER A 277 25.75 -22.82 -17.90
C SER A 277 26.01 -23.71 -16.67
N SER A 278 25.05 -24.56 -16.27
CA SER A 278 25.11 -25.64 -15.26
C SER A 278 25.79 -25.34 -13.91
N LEU A 279 24.95 -25.03 -12.91
CA LEU A 279 25.00 -25.56 -11.54
C LEU A 279 23.60 -25.32 -10.94
N GLU A 280 22.82 -26.38 -10.74
CA GLU A 280 21.46 -26.26 -10.18
C GLU A 280 21.53 -25.76 -8.74
N ASN A 281 21.35 -24.45 -8.56
CA ASN A 281 21.20 -23.84 -7.24
C ASN A 281 19.69 -23.74 -6.90
N THR A 282 19.30 -24.26 -5.75
CA THR A 282 17.94 -24.14 -5.22
C THR A 282 17.49 -22.67 -5.10
N GLU A 283 18.39 -21.76 -4.77
CA GLU A 283 18.12 -20.32 -4.69
C GLU A 283 17.77 -19.71 -6.05
N THR A 284 18.50 -20.11 -7.10
CA THR A 284 18.21 -19.73 -8.49
C THR A 284 16.84 -20.26 -8.93
N GLN A 285 16.51 -21.51 -8.61
CA GLN A 285 15.20 -22.09 -8.91
C GLN A 285 14.07 -21.35 -8.20
N ASN A 286 14.25 -20.96 -6.93
CA ASN A 286 13.30 -20.16 -6.17
C ASN A 286 13.12 -18.77 -6.81
N THR A 287 14.21 -18.14 -7.26
CA THR A 287 14.18 -16.85 -7.96
C THR A 287 13.35 -16.91 -9.24
N PHE A 288 13.55 -17.95 -10.06
CA PHE A 288 12.75 -18.18 -11.26
C PHE A 288 11.27 -18.47 -10.92
N ARG A 289 11.01 -19.27 -9.89
CA ARG A 289 9.65 -19.57 -9.44
C ARG A 289 8.91 -18.31 -8.99
N GLU A 290 9.55 -17.45 -8.20
CA GLU A 290 8.98 -16.17 -7.75
C GLU A 290 8.70 -15.24 -8.94
N ALA A 291 9.66 -15.09 -9.85
CA ALA A 291 9.51 -14.22 -11.03
C ALA A 291 8.38 -14.69 -11.95
N THR A 292 8.31 -16.00 -12.22
CA THR A 292 7.22 -16.61 -13.00
C THR A 292 5.88 -16.43 -12.31
N LEU A 293 5.79 -16.65 -10.99
CA LEU A 293 4.56 -16.47 -10.23
C LEU A 293 4.02 -15.04 -10.37
N LYS A 294 4.88 -14.02 -10.22
CA LYS A 294 4.50 -12.61 -10.40
C LYS A 294 3.88 -12.34 -11.77
N MET A 295 4.48 -12.86 -12.84
CA MET A 295 3.93 -12.69 -14.19
C MET A 295 2.64 -13.47 -14.41
N SER A 296 2.57 -14.71 -13.94
CA SER A 296 1.37 -15.55 -14.06
C SER A 296 0.17 -14.95 -13.35
N VAL A 297 0.36 -14.35 -12.16
CA VAL A 297 -0.70 -13.64 -11.43
C VAL A 297 -1.24 -12.45 -12.24
N MET A 298 -0.37 -11.63 -12.82
CA MET A 298 -0.77 -10.51 -13.68
C MET A 298 -1.51 -10.97 -14.95
N ILE A 299 -1.12 -12.12 -15.53
CA ILE A 299 -1.83 -12.70 -16.67
C ILE A 299 -3.21 -13.21 -16.24
N PHE A 300 -3.28 -13.96 -15.13
CA PHE A 300 -4.50 -14.56 -14.61
C PHE A 300 -5.57 -13.52 -14.32
N LYS A 301 -5.18 -12.36 -13.75
CA LYS A 301 -6.06 -11.23 -13.42
C LYS A 301 -7.04 -10.87 -14.53
N ARG A 302 -6.59 -10.90 -15.79
CA ARG A 302 -7.47 -10.68 -16.96
C ARG A 302 -7.97 -11.98 -17.58
N ALA A 303 -7.09 -12.98 -17.72
CA ALA A 303 -7.39 -14.21 -18.45
C ALA A 303 -8.59 -14.97 -17.87
N VAL A 304 -8.78 -14.94 -16.55
CA VAL A 304 -9.88 -15.62 -15.87
C VAL A 304 -11.24 -15.13 -16.35
N TYR A 305 -11.43 -13.81 -16.47
CA TYR A 305 -12.67 -13.20 -16.96
C TYR A 305 -12.82 -13.35 -18.48
N GLU A 306 -11.74 -13.15 -19.24
CA GLU A 306 -11.79 -13.18 -20.70
C GLU A 306 -12.03 -14.59 -21.26
N SER A 307 -11.56 -15.63 -20.57
CA SER A 307 -11.79 -17.03 -20.95
C SER A 307 -13.29 -17.36 -21.04
N ARG A 308 -14.09 -16.76 -20.15
CA ARG A 308 -15.55 -16.92 -20.15
C ARG A 308 -16.23 -16.11 -21.25
N ARG A 309 -15.80 -14.86 -21.47
CA ARG A 309 -16.32 -14.02 -22.58
C ARG A 309 -16.19 -14.70 -23.94
N LYS A 310 -15.07 -15.40 -24.20
CA LYS A 310 -14.80 -16.09 -25.48
C LYS A 310 -15.53 -17.43 -25.65
N SER A 311 -15.86 -18.12 -24.56
CA SER A 311 -16.54 -19.42 -24.59
C SER A 311 -18.01 -19.35 -25.02
N ASN A 312 -18.60 -18.16 -25.02
CA ASN A 312 -20.02 -17.92 -25.29
C ASN A 312 -20.45 -18.02 -26.76
N SER A 313 -19.56 -18.38 -27.69
CA SER A 313 -19.97 -18.48 -29.10
C SER A 313 -20.86 -19.68 -29.40
N PHE A 314 -20.71 -20.88 -28.80
CA PHE A 314 -21.55 -22.05 -29.19
C PHE A 314 -21.82 -23.15 -28.15
N ARG A 315 -21.43 -23.03 -26.88
CA ARG A 315 -21.75 -24.06 -25.86
C ARG A 315 -22.22 -23.44 -24.54
N ARG A 316 -23.51 -23.58 -24.22
CA ARG A 316 -23.97 -23.56 -22.82
C ARG A 316 -23.40 -24.79 -22.13
N GLU A 317 -22.19 -24.70 -21.60
CA GLU A 317 -21.71 -25.71 -20.66
C GLU A 317 -22.62 -25.70 -19.42
N SER A 318 -22.99 -26.88 -18.95
CA SER A 318 -24.01 -27.05 -17.91
C SER A 318 -23.67 -26.19 -16.69
N LYS A 319 -24.61 -25.32 -16.33
CA LYS A 319 -24.55 -24.42 -15.18
C LYS A 319 -24.44 -25.25 -13.90
N VAL A 320 -23.22 -25.57 -13.46
CA VAL A 320 -22.99 -26.13 -12.13
C VAL A 320 -23.22 -24.98 -11.17
N ASN A 321 -24.38 -25.01 -10.50
CA ASN A 321 -24.72 -23.99 -9.51
C ASN A 321 -23.64 -24.04 -8.41
N PRO A 322 -22.87 -22.96 -8.14
CA PRO A 322 -21.77 -22.99 -7.17
C PRO A 322 -22.26 -23.46 -5.79
N ARG A 323 -23.51 -23.14 -5.46
CA ARG A 323 -24.22 -23.54 -4.23
C ARG A 323 -24.53 -25.05 -4.12
N LYS A 324 -24.52 -25.82 -5.22
CA LYS A 324 -24.80 -27.28 -5.23
C LYS A 324 -23.55 -28.14 -5.48
N ALA A 325 -22.39 -27.51 -5.65
CA ALA A 325 -21.14 -28.18 -6.03
C ALA A 325 -20.31 -28.71 -4.84
N VAL A 326 -20.81 -28.56 -3.61
CA VAL A 326 -20.11 -28.96 -2.36
C VAL A 326 -19.76 -30.47 -2.34
N ASN A 327 -20.52 -31.30 -3.06
CA ASN A 327 -20.30 -32.75 -3.14
C ASN A 327 -19.33 -33.20 -4.26
N LEU A 328 -18.87 -32.28 -5.12
CA LEU A 328 -17.93 -32.59 -6.21
C LEU A 328 -16.48 -32.42 -5.73
N SER A 329 -15.56 -33.22 -6.28
CA SER A 329 -14.13 -33.05 -6.04
C SER A 329 -13.63 -31.75 -6.68
N TRP A 330 -12.94 -30.91 -5.89
CA TRP A 330 -12.17 -29.79 -6.39
C TRP A 330 -11.12 -30.26 -7.43
N PRO A 331 -10.93 -29.57 -8.58
CA PRO A 331 -11.63 -28.38 -9.08
C PRO A 331 -12.93 -28.70 -9.83
N ARG A 332 -13.94 -27.86 -9.67
CA ARG A 332 -15.33 -28.04 -10.12
C ARG A 332 -15.70 -27.11 -11.26
N THR A 333 -15.29 -25.85 -11.19
CA THR A 333 -15.62 -24.83 -12.20
C THR A 333 -14.49 -24.66 -13.21
N THR A 334 -14.75 -23.95 -14.32
CA THR A 334 -13.70 -23.58 -15.29
C THR A 334 -12.68 -22.63 -14.67
N THR A 335 -13.13 -21.73 -13.79
CA THR A 335 -12.27 -20.81 -13.04
C THR A 335 -11.32 -21.58 -12.13
N GLU A 336 -11.84 -22.54 -11.36
CA GLU A 336 -11.03 -23.39 -10.48
C GLU A 336 -10.05 -24.28 -11.27
N ARG A 337 -10.46 -24.80 -12.43
CA ARG A 337 -9.58 -25.56 -13.33
C ARG A 337 -8.42 -24.71 -13.86
N LEU A 338 -8.70 -23.51 -14.36
CA LEU A 338 -7.66 -22.58 -14.83
C LEU A 338 -6.70 -22.19 -13.69
N LEU A 339 -7.25 -21.97 -12.48
CA LEU A 339 -6.46 -21.64 -11.30
C LEU A 339 -5.47 -22.75 -10.93
N VAL A 340 -5.93 -24.01 -10.93
CA VAL A 340 -5.07 -25.18 -10.65
C VAL A 340 -4.08 -25.45 -11.77
N GLU A 341 -4.44 -25.17 -13.03
CA GLU A 341 -3.54 -25.31 -14.18
C GLU A 341 -2.38 -24.30 -14.14
N MET A 342 -2.64 -23.07 -13.67
CA MET A 342 -1.64 -22.00 -13.69
C MET A 342 -0.78 -21.92 -12.41
N PHE A 343 -1.25 -22.44 -11.28
CA PHE A 343 -0.60 -22.20 -9.98
C PHE A 343 -0.50 -23.45 -9.10
N ASP A 344 0.72 -23.71 -8.64
CA ASP A 344 1.04 -24.75 -7.67
C ASP A 344 0.99 -24.22 -6.23
N GLY A 345 0.03 -24.74 -5.46
CA GLY A 345 -0.09 -24.51 -4.02
C GLY A 345 -1.09 -23.42 -3.63
N ALA A 346 -1.66 -23.59 -2.44
CA ALA A 346 -2.74 -22.76 -1.91
C ALA A 346 -2.39 -21.27 -1.84
N ALA A 347 -1.17 -20.91 -1.42
CA ALA A 347 -0.75 -19.51 -1.31
C ALA A 347 -0.70 -18.79 -2.68
N ALA A 348 -0.16 -19.46 -3.71
CA ALA A 348 -0.09 -18.91 -5.06
C ALA A 348 -1.49 -18.77 -5.69
N GLN A 349 -2.34 -19.79 -5.50
CA GLN A 349 -3.73 -19.77 -5.95
C GLN A 349 -4.53 -18.66 -5.26
N PHE A 350 -4.35 -18.48 -3.94
CA PHE A 350 -5.03 -17.43 -3.19
C PHE A 350 -4.57 -16.03 -3.59
N LEU A 351 -3.27 -15.84 -3.83
CA LEU A 351 -2.73 -14.58 -4.36
C LEU A 351 -3.33 -14.24 -5.74
N ALA A 352 -3.45 -15.24 -6.62
CA ALA A 352 -4.05 -15.05 -7.94
C ALA A 352 -5.54 -14.66 -7.85
N ILE A 353 -6.30 -15.27 -6.94
CA ILE A 353 -7.69 -14.90 -6.64
C ILE A 353 -7.77 -13.47 -6.14
N LEU A 354 -6.97 -13.12 -5.13
CA LEU A 354 -6.95 -11.77 -4.56
C LEU A 354 -6.65 -10.71 -5.61
N GLU A 355 -5.69 -10.97 -6.47
CA GLU A 355 -5.27 -10.02 -7.48
C GLU A 355 -6.30 -9.88 -8.61
N ALA A 356 -6.96 -10.98 -8.99
CA ALA A 356 -8.09 -10.97 -9.93
C ALA A 356 -9.29 -10.17 -9.41
N LEU A 357 -9.59 -10.30 -8.11
CA LEU A 357 -10.68 -9.57 -7.44
C LEU A 357 -10.32 -8.12 -7.08
N SER A 358 -9.04 -7.74 -7.12
CA SER A 358 -8.60 -6.40 -6.74
C SER A 358 -8.82 -5.40 -7.87
N ASP A 359 -9.82 -4.53 -7.69
CA ASP A 359 -10.12 -3.40 -8.57
C ASP A 359 -9.84 -2.07 -7.85
N SER A 360 -8.92 -1.26 -8.39
CA SER A 360 -8.56 0.04 -7.83
C SER A 360 -9.67 1.09 -7.92
N SER A 361 -10.68 0.85 -8.77
CA SER A 361 -11.83 1.74 -8.93
C SER A 361 -12.98 1.43 -7.95
N ARG A 362 -12.90 0.30 -7.23
CA ARG A 362 -13.92 -0.12 -6.27
C ARG A 362 -13.51 0.28 -4.85
N ASN A 363 -14.23 1.25 -4.29
CA ASN A 363 -14.12 1.63 -2.88
C ASN A 363 -14.75 0.55 -1.97
N LEU A 364 -14.50 0.64 -0.67
CA LEU A 364 -15.08 -0.27 0.32
C LEU A 364 -16.58 0.01 0.57
N LEU A 365 -17.00 1.26 0.41
CA LEU A 365 -18.40 1.70 0.47
C LEU A 365 -18.88 2.36 -0.83
N PRO A 366 -20.20 2.43 -1.05
CA PRO A 366 -20.78 3.15 -2.18
C PRO A 366 -20.41 4.64 -2.19
N PRO A 367 -20.36 5.29 -3.36
CA PRO A 367 -20.77 4.76 -4.67
C PRO A 367 -19.68 3.91 -5.31
N HIS A 368 -19.97 2.62 -5.54
CA HIS A 368 -19.14 1.75 -6.38
C HIS A 368 -19.48 2.02 -7.85
N PRO A 369 -18.55 1.84 -8.80
CA PRO A 369 -18.93 1.70 -10.19
C PRO A 369 -19.96 0.57 -10.32
N PRO A 370 -21.01 0.73 -11.16
CA PRO A 370 -22.04 -0.28 -11.31
C PRO A 370 -21.38 -1.62 -11.62
N VAL A 371 -21.80 -2.68 -10.90
CA VAL A 371 -21.30 -4.03 -11.15
C VAL A 371 -21.49 -4.31 -12.63
N PRO A 372 -20.47 -4.83 -13.36
CA PRO A 372 -20.60 -5.09 -14.78
C PRO A 372 -21.87 -5.90 -15.06
N ASP A 373 -22.72 -5.40 -15.96
CA ASP A 373 -24.00 -6.03 -16.33
C ASP A 373 -23.82 -7.41 -17.00
N GLU A 374 -22.58 -7.75 -17.39
CA GLU A 374 -22.20 -9.06 -17.91
C GLU A 374 -22.34 -10.14 -16.84
N ILE A 375 -23.34 -11.00 -17.01
CA ILE A 375 -23.63 -12.15 -16.14
C ILE A 375 -22.39 -13.05 -15.98
N GLU A 376 -21.59 -13.18 -17.03
CA GLU A 376 -20.36 -13.97 -17.04
C GLU A 376 -19.32 -13.46 -16.03
N ILE A 377 -19.20 -12.14 -15.87
CA ILE A 377 -18.24 -11.53 -14.94
C ILE A 377 -18.70 -11.76 -13.51
N ARG A 378 -20.01 -11.64 -13.25
CA ARG A 378 -20.60 -11.95 -11.95
C ARG A 378 -20.38 -13.42 -11.58
N ASP A 379 -20.63 -14.34 -12.50
CA ASP A 379 -20.42 -15.78 -12.28
C ASP A 379 -18.94 -16.07 -11.95
N VAL A 380 -17.98 -15.54 -12.72
CA VAL A 380 -16.54 -15.70 -12.44
C VAL A 380 -16.16 -15.11 -11.07
N THR A 381 -16.73 -13.96 -10.71
CA THR A 381 -16.47 -13.30 -9.43
C THR A 381 -16.93 -14.17 -8.25
N SER A 382 -18.17 -14.69 -8.29
CA SER A 382 -18.68 -15.59 -7.24
C SER A 382 -17.91 -16.93 -7.20
N GLU A 383 -17.47 -17.46 -8.36
CA GLU A 383 -16.59 -18.63 -8.43
C GLU A 383 -15.22 -18.37 -7.76
N LEU A 384 -14.61 -17.19 -7.99
CA LEU A 384 -13.35 -16.78 -7.35
C LEU A 384 -13.48 -16.63 -5.83
N PHE A 385 -14.59 -16.06 -5.34
CA PHE A 385 -14.86 -15.97 -3.90
C PHE A 385 -15.10 -17.35 -3.27
N SER A 386 -15.84 -18.22 -3.94
CA SER A 386 -16.04 -19.61 -3.49
C SER A 386 -14.71 -20.37 -3.41
N ALA A 387 -13.85 -20.17 -4.42
CA ALA A 387 -12.50 -20.72 -4.47
C ALA A 387 -11.62 -20.23 -3.32
N GLY A 388 -11.63 -18.92 -3.06
CA GLY A 388 -10.86 -18.31 -1.98
C GLY A 388 -11.29 -18.82 -0.60
N LEU A 389 -12.60 -18.97 -0.39
CA LEU A 389 -13.14 -19.51 0.86
C LEU A 389 -12.77 -20.99 1.07
N GLU A 390 -12.76 -21.80 0.00
CA GLU A 390 -12.34 -23.20 0.10
C GLU A 390 -10.85 -23.35 0.44
N ILE A 391 -10.01 -22.45 -0.09
CA ILE A 391 -8.59 -22.39 0.27
C ILE A 391 -8.43 -21.94 1.73
N LEU A 392 -9.12 -20.89 2.17
CA LEU A 392 -9.06 -20.39 3.55
C LEU A 392 -9.53 -21.41 4.59
N SER A 393 -10.59 -22.16 4.28
CA SER A 393 -11.14 -23.20 5.17
C SER A 393 -10.29 -24.48 5.22
N GLY A 394 -9.27 -24.61 4.37
CA GLY A 394 -8.39 -25.78 4.32
C GLY A 394 -9.05 -27.05 3.75
N ASN A 395 -10.27 -26.95 3.21
CA ASN A 395 -10.99 -28.11 2.69
C ASN A 395 -10.44 -28.63 1.36
N SER A 396 -9.81 -27.76 0.55
CA SER A 396 -9.07 -28.18 -0.66
C SER A 396 -7.84 -29.05 -0.35
N LEU A 397 -7.20 -28.83 0.81
CA LEU A 397 -5.99 -29.53 1.26
C LEU A 397 -6.29 -30.92 1.86
N LYS A 398 -7.50 -31.17 2.40
CA LYS A 398 -7.87 -32.49 2.96
C LYS A 398 -7.91 -33.62 1.91
N LYS A 399 -8.02 -33.29 0.62
CA LYS A 399 -8.11 -34.27 -0.49
C LYS A 399 -6.81 -34.45 -1.26
N GLN A 400 -5.80 -33.60 -1.06
CA GLN A 400 -4.41 -33.86 -1.48
C GLN A 400 -3.66 -34.47 -0.29
N LYS A 401 -3.10 -35.67 -0.45
CA LYS A 401 -2.65 -36.59 0.62
C LYS A 401 -1.51 -36.09 1.56
N GLN A 402 -1.27 -34.80 1.72
CA GLN A 402 -0.16 -34.29 2.51
C GLN A 402 -0.51 -32.99 3.24
N CYS A 403 -1.12 -33.15 4.43
CA CYS A 403 -0.81 -32.43 5.67
C CYS A 403 -1.92 -32.73 6.69
N ARG A 404 -1.58 -33.49 7.74
CA ARG A 404 -2.38 -33.54 8.96
C ARG A 404 -2.04 -32.30 9.76
N GLU A 405 -3.00 -31.38 9.88
CA GLU A 405 -3.38 -30.64 11.09
C GLU A 405 -4.42 -29.60 10.68
N ASN A 406 -5.65 -29.78 11.16
CA ASN A 406 -6.66 -28.74 11.13
C ASN A 406 -6.17 -27.61 12.03
N ILE A 407 -6.45 -26.36 11.65
CA ILE A 407 -6.25 -25.10 12.40
C ILE A 407 -4.93 -24.40 12.03
N PHE A 408 -5.06 -23.24 11.35
CA PHE A 408 -4.04 -22.33 10.79
C PHE A 408 -3.55 -22.59 9.34
N VAL A 409 -4.47 -22.45 8.37
CA VAL A 409 -4.08 -22.11 6.97
C VAL A 409 -3.57 -20.67 6.87
N ILE A 410 -4.00 -19.81 7.81
CA ILE A 410 -3.44 -18.46 7.99
C ILE A 410 -2.14 -18.60 8.79
N THR A 411 -1.00 -18.62 8.10
CA THR A 411 0.33 -18.65 8.75
C THR A 411 1.07 -17.36 8.45
N ALA A 412 1.91 -16.91 9.37
CA ALA A 412 2.81 -15.78 9.16
C ALA A 412 4.02 -16.14 8.26
N GLY A 413 3.93 -17.18 7.40
CA GLY A 413 5.08 -17.76 6.69
C GLY A 413 4.78 -18.42 5.34
N GLU A 414 5.87 -18.80 4.64
CA GLU A 414 6.01 -19.04 3.19
C GLU A 414 5.12 -20.09 2.50
N LYS A 415 4.27 -20.83 3.22
CA LYS A 415 3.47 -21.93 2.64
C LYS A 415 1.96 -21.82 2.82
N GLY A 416 1.49 -20.90 3.67
CA GLY A 416 0.06 -20.66 3.91
C GLY A 416 -0.41 -19.31 3.36
N VAL A 417 -1.70 -19.03 3.53
CA VAL A 417 -2.27 -17.71 3.22
C VAL A 417 -1.80 -16.73 4.30
N SER A 418 -1.31 -15.55 3.93
CA SER A 418 -0.91 -14.55 4.93
C SER A 418 -2.13 -13.91 5.60
N GLY A 419 -1.97 -13.44 6.85
CA GLY A 419 -3.01 -12.72 7.57
C GLY A 419 -3.53 -11.50 6.80
N ASP A 420 -2.62 -10.69 6.24
CA ASP A 420 -2.97 -9.53 5.42
C ASP A 420 -3.78 -9.90 4.17
N ALA A 421 -3.40 -11.00 3.51
CA ALA A 421 -4.11 -11.50 2.35
C ALA A 421 -5.54 -11.93 2.72
N ALA A 422 -5.72 -12.62 3.84
CA ALA A 422 -7.04 -13.04 4.32
C ALA A 422 -7.92 -11.84 4.73
N VAL A 423 -7.34 -10.84 5.40
CA VAL A 423 -8.04 -9.59 5.75
C VAL A 423 -8.48 -8.84 4.49
N LYS A 424 -7.59 -8.72 3.50
CA LYS A 424 -7.91 -8.09 2.20
C LYS A 424 -9.05 -8.85 1.50
N PHE A 425 -9.04 -10.18 1.55
CA PHE A 425 -10.11 -11.01 0.98
C PHE A 425 -11.47 -10.74 1.63
N VAL A 426 -11.52 -10.61 2.96
CA VAL A 426 -12.76 -10.26 3.69
C VAL A 426 -13.25 -8.86 3.29
N LYS A 427 -12.36 -7.86 3.23
CA LYS A 427 -12.71 -6.50 2.79
C LYS A 427 -13.23 -6.49 1.33
N LEU A 428 -12.65 -7.29 0.44
CA LEU A 428 -13.14 -7.45 -0.93
C LEU A 428 -14.54 -8.10 -0.96
N ALA A 429 -14.76 -9.18 -0.20
CA ALA A 429 -16.08 -9.84 -0.14
C ALA A 429 -17.18 -8.87 0.32
N PHE A 430 -16.87 -8.00 1.30
CA PHE A 430 -17.75 -6.91 1.71
C PHE A 430 -18.05 -5.95 0.55
N SER A 431 -17.01 -5.45 -0.12
CA SER A 431 -17.16 -4.48 -1.22
C SER A 431 -17.93 -5.05 -2.43
N TYR A 432 -17.91 -6.36 -2.65
CA TYR A 432 -18.63 -7.05 -3.71
C TYR A 432 -20.02 -7.56 -3.28
N GLU A 433 -20.42 -7.30 -2.03
CA GLU A 433 -21.70 -7.74 -1.45
C GLU A 433 -21.87 -9.27 -1.44
N GLU A 434 -20.77 -10.02 -1.34
CA GLU A 434 -20.76 -11.49 -1.26
C GLU A 434 -20.88 -11.94 0.20
N TRP A 435 -22.07 -11.74 0.79
CA TRP A 435 -22.31 -11.84 2.23
C TRP A 435 -22.00 -13.22 2.85
N ASP A 436 -22.39 -14.30 2.17
CA ASP A 436 -22.11 -15.67 2.64
C ASP A 436 -20.61 -15.89 2.80
N VAL A 437 -19.83 -15.39 1.84
CA VAL A 437 -18.36 -15.49 1.83
C VAL A 437 -17.75 -14.54 2.85
N PHE A 438 -18.27 -13.31 2.95
CA PHE A 438 -17.83 -12.32 3.94
C PHE A 438 -17.93 -12.88 5.36
N TYR A 439 -19.11 -13.35 5.78
CA TYR A 439 -19.30 -13.86 7.15
C TYR A 439 -18.49 -15.13 7.42
N SER A 440 -18.42 -16.05 6.45
CA SER A 440 -17.64 -17.29 6.60
C SER A 440 -16.14 -17.00 6.70
N ALA A 441 -15.61 -16.14 5.83
CA ALA A 441 -14.20 -15.74 5.86
C ALA A 441 -13.86 -14.93 7.13
N LEU A 442 -14.77 -14.07 7.58
CA LEU A 442 -14.62 -13.30 8.81
C LEU A 442 -14.44 -14.20 10.03
N GLU A 443 -15.19 -15.29 10.14
CA GLU A 443 -15.05 -16.25 11.25
C GLU A 443 -13.62 -16.81 11.32
N PHE A 444 -13.05 -17.23 10.19
CA PHE A 444 -11.66 -17.72 10.13
C PHE A 444 -10.64 -16.63 10.50
N VAL A 445 -10.85 -15.40 10.01
CA VAL A 445 -9.93 -14.28 10.25
C VAL A 445 -9.99 -13.79 11.69
N VAL A 446 -11.18 -13.68 12.30
CA VAL A 446 -11.33 -13.27 13.70
C VAL A 446 -10.67 -14.28 14.64
N ASN A 447 -10.85 -15.57 14.41
CA ASN A 447 -10.16 -16.61 15.19
C ASN A 447 -8.63 -16.49 15.09
N PHE A 448 -8.11 -16.14 13.91
CA PHE A 448 -6.69 -15.85 13.72
C PHE A 448 -6.26 -14.59 14.48
N LEU A 449 -7.00 -13.49 14.37
CA LEU A 449 -6.67 -12.21 15.02
C LEU A 449 -6.69 -12.30 16.55
N GLN A 450 -7.64 -13.04 17.13
CA GLN A 450 -7.71 -13.27 18.58
C GLN A 450 -6.48 -14.01 19.14
N ALA A 451 -5.79 -14.78 18.31
CA ALA A 451 -4.55 -15.46 18.70
C ALA A 451 -3.31 -14.55 18.61
N GLN A 452 -3.41 -13.34 18.05
CA GLN A 452 -2.27 -12.43 17.84
C GLN A 452 -2.14 -11.39 18.96
N VAL A 453 -0.90 -11.09 19.35
CA VAL A 453 -0.58 -10.10 20.39
C VAL A 453 -0.25 -8.72 19.81
N ASP A 454 0.12 -8.64 18.53
CA ASP A 454 0.57 -7.40 17.87
C ASP A 454 -0.53 -6.31 17.85
N PRO A 455 -0.23 -5.06 18.26
CA PRO A 455 -1.17 -3.94 18.14
C PRO A 455 -1.67 -3.67 16.71
N ALA A 456 -0.90 -4.00 15.66
CA ALA A 456 -1.34 -3.85 14.28
C ALA A 456 -2.54 -4.75 13.94
N TRP A 457 -2.57 -5.98 14.47
CA TRP A 457 -3.70 -6.90 14.28
C TRP A 457 -4.94 -6.47 15.06
N LYS A 458 -4.76 -5.86 16.24
CA LYS A 458 -5.87 -5.28 17.01
C LYS A 458 -6.58 -4.16 16.26
N LYS A 459 -5.81 -3.33 15.54
CA LYS A 459 -6.38 -2.29 14.66
C LYS A 459 -7.31 -2.91 13.61
N ILE A 460 -6.84 -3.94 12.92
CA ILE A 460 -7.60 -4.65 11.89
C ILE A 460 -8.84 -5.32 12.48
N GLU A 461 -8.74 -5.87 13.69
CA GLU A 461 -9.89 -6.46 14.39
C GLU A 461 -10.99 -5.42 14.64
N ILE A 462 -10.62 -4.20 15.07
CA ILE A 462 -11.56 -3.09 15.24
C ILE A 462 -12.20 -2.73 13.91
N GLU A 463 -11.41 -2.61 12.84
CA GLU A 463 -11.92 -2.31 11.49
C GLU A 463 -12.95 -3.34 11.01
N LEU A 464 -12.66 -4.63 11.15
CA LEU A 464 -13.60 -5.70 10.75
C LEU A 464 -14.88 -5.72 11.60
N LYS A 465 -14.79 -5.36 12.89
CA LYS A 465 -15.98 -5.18 13.74
C LYS A 465 -16.84 -4.02 13.23
N LEU A 466 -16.23 -2.89 12.87
CA LEU A 466 -16.95 -1.75 12.30
C LEU A 466 -17.66 -2.13 11.00
N LEU A 467 -17.00 -2.85 10.09
CA LEU A 467 -17.65 -3.31 8.85
C LEU A 467 -18.85 -4.21 9.10
N THR A 468 -18.76 -5.10 10.08
CA THR A 468 -19.86 -5.98 10.49
C THR A 468 -21.08 -5.18 10.95
N LEU A 469 -20.87 -4.12 11.75
CA LEU A 469 -21.93 -3.23 12.23
C LEU A 469 -22.49 -2.33 11.11
N MET A 470 -21.66 -1.96 10.14
CA MET A 470 -22.08 -1.14 8.99
C MET A 470 -22.90 -1.93 7.97
N GLN A 471 -22.68 -3.23 7.82
CA GLN A 471 -23.36 -4.07 6.83
C GLN A 471 -24.89 -3.87 6.77
N PRO A 472 -25.65 -4.04 7.87
CA PRO A 472 -27.11 -3.91 7.85
C PRO A 472 -27.59 -2.48 7.55
N LEU A 473 -26.77 -1.47 7.87
CA LEU A 473 -27.09 -0.05 7.69
C LEU A 473 -26.90 0.39 6.24
N VAL A 474 -25.83 -0.06 5.60
CA VAL A 474 -25.50 0.28 4.21
C VAL A 474 -26.32 -0.55 3.22
N PHE A 475 -26.57 -1.84 3.53
CA PHE A 475 -27.24 -2.78 2.64
C PHE A 475 -28.46 -3.43 3.32
N PRO A 476 -29.61 -2.72 3.40
CA PRO A 476 -30.82 -3.25 4.01
C PRO A 476 -31.45 -4.36 3.14
N GLY A 477 -31.19 -5.62 3.48
CA GLY A 477 -31.74 -6.80 2.81
C GLY A 477 -31.83 -8.01 3.75
N LYS A 478 -32.83 -8.88 3.55
CA LYS A 478 -32.96 -10.12 4.31
C LYS A 478 -31.90 -11.12 3.83
N PHE A 479 -30.95 -11.45 4.68
CA PHE A 479 -30.01 -12.54 4.45
C PHE A 479 -30.29 -13.69 5.43
N GLU A 480 -30.67 -14.85 4.87
CA GLU A 480 -30.70 -16.10 5.64
C GLU A 480 -29.28 -16.66 5.70
N ARG A 481 -28.75 -16.82 6.91
CA ARG A 481 -27.45 -17.43 7.17
C ARG A 481 -27.52 -18.92 6.82
N SER A 482 -27.32 -19.29 5.56
CA SER A 482 -27.39 -20.68 5.10
C SER A 482 -26.03 -21.38 5.10
N PHE A 483 -25.24 -21.26 6.16
CA PHE A 483 -24.12 -22.16 6.45
C PHE A 483 -23.92 -22.21 7.96
N SER A 484 -24.60 -23.14 8.62
CA SER A 484 -24.11 -23.68 9.88
C SER A 484 -23.36 -24.96 9.53
N ILE A 485 -22.09 -25.03 9.89
CA ILE A 485 -21.37 -26.31 9.93
C ILE A 485 -21.93 -27.03 11.16
N SER A 486 -23.10 -27.65 11.01
CA SER A 486 -23.53 -28.68 11.95
C SER A 486 -22.81 -29.96 11.56
N ASP A 487 -21.93 -30.43 12.43
CA ASP A 487 -21.46 -31.82 12.43
C ASP A 487 -22.69 -32.73 12.57
N ASP A 488 -23.26 -33.13 11.43
CA ASP A 488 -24.24 -34.18 11.37
C ASP A 488 -23.47 -35.50 11.36
N ASN A 489 -23.34 -36.13 12.53
CA ASN A 489 -23.40 -37.59 12.70
C ASN A 489 -23.30 -37.98 14.19
N SER A 490 -24.45 -38.20 14.83
CA SER A 490 -24.85 -39.49 15.42
C SER A 490 -25.96 -39.31 16.45
N LYS A 491 -27.11 -39.92 16.18
CA LYS A 491 -28.11 -40.24 17.20
C LYS A 491 -27.61 -41.44 18.00
N GLU A 492 -27.57 -41.33 19.32
CA GLU A 492 -28.11 -42.37 20.21
C GLU A 492 -28.26 -41.85 21.65
N ALA A 493 -29.32 -42.32 22.30
CA ALA A 493 -29.82 -41.86 23.59
C ALA A 493 -29.01 -42.41 24.77
N SER A 494 -28.78 -41.60 25.80
CA SER A 494 -28.86 -42.04 27.19
C SER A 494 -28.95 -40.86 28.16
N THR A 495 -29.86 -40.98 29.10
CA THR A 495 -30.06 -40.11 30.27
C THR A 495 -29.01 -40.40 31.35
N SER A 496 -28.34 -39.37 31.89
CA SER A 496 -28.06 -39.28 33.34
C SER A 496 -27.57 -37.88 33.72
N GLN A 497 -27.98 -37.45 34.91
CA GLN A 497 -27.58 -36.21 35.58
C GLN A 497 -26.11 -36.26 36.04
N GLY A 498 -25.44 -35.11 36.05
CA GLY A 498 -24.14 -34.94 36.70
C GLY A 498 -23.57 -33.54 36.46
N SER A 499 -23.81 -32.64 37.41
CA SER A 499 -23.21 -31.30 37.49
C SER A 499 -21.70 -31.40 37.73
N GLU A 500 -20.88 -30.71 36.93
CA GLU A 500 -19.72 -29.95 37.45
C GLU A 500 -19.19 -28.94 36.41
N LYS A 501 -18.68 -27.84 36.95
CA LYS A 501 -18.49 -26.53 36.33
C LYS A 501 -17.22 -26.45 35.50
N THR A 502 -17.34 -25.97 34.26
CA THR A 502 -16.24 -25.32 33.53
C THR A 502 -16.80 -24.06 32.87
N GLN A 503 -16.47 -22.89 33.42
CA GLN A 503 -16.82 -21.58 32.87
C GLN A 503 -16.10 -21.36 31.53
N THR A 504 -16.78 -21.67 30.44
CA THR A 504 -16.46 -21.13 29.11
C THR A 504 -17.13 -19.77 28.97
N ILE A 505 -16.32 -18.71 28.95
CA ILE A 505 -16.73 -17.39 28.46
C ILE A 505 -16.94 -17.56 26.94
N ARG A 506 -18.15 -17.97 26.58
CA ARG A 506 -18.60 -18.07 25.19
C ARG A 506 -18.93 -16.66 24.73
N SER A 507 -18.18 -16.18 23.73
CA SER A 507 -18.36 -14.91 23.02
C SER A 507 -19.83 -14.58 22.79
N GLU A 508 -20.34 -13.58 23.51
CA GLU A 508 -21.65 -12.95 23.31
C GLU A 508 -21.75 -12.20 21.95
N CYS A 509 -20.67 -12.15 21.15
CA CYS A 509 -20.65 -11.39 19.91
C CYS A 509 -21.26 -12.13 18.70
N CYS A 510 -21.71 -13.38 18.83
CA CYS A 510 -22.06 -14.23 17.67
C CYS A 510 -23.36 -15.03 17.76
N SER A 511 -24.17 -14.88 18.81
CA SER A 511 -25.36 -15.73 19.00
C SER A 511 -26.60 -15.00 19.53
N GLU A 512 -26.98 -13.90 18.92
CA GLU A 512 -28.37 -13.46 18.94
C GLU A 512 -28.88 -13.36 17.52
N SER A 513 -29.93 -14.13 17.23
CA SER A 513 -30.68 -14.02 15.99
C SER A 513 -31.11 -12.56 15.81
N LEU A 514 -30.62 -11.87 14.77
CA LEU A 514 -31.11 -10.55 14.36
C LEU A 514 -32.62 -10.65 14.07
N LYS A 515 -33.44 -10.43 15.09
CA LYS A 515 -34.77 -9.87 14.92
C LYS A 515 -34.56 -8.39 14.65
N HIS A 516 -35.25 -7.83 13.66
CA HIS A 516 -35.17 -6.40 13.31
C HIS A 516 -35.28 -5.53 14.59
N GLY A 517 -34.12 -5.03 15.03
CA GLY A 517 -34.05 -3.92 15.96
C GLY A 517 -34.50 -2.65 15.24
N ASP A 518 -34.95 -1.67 16.01
CA ASP A 518 -35.15 -0.30 15.55
C ASP A 518 -33.86 0.18 14.82
N PRO A 519 -33.92 0.64 13.55
CA PRO A 519 -32.76 1.14 12.81
C PRO A 519 -31.95 2.19 13.58
N PHE A 520 -32.60 2.91 14.49
CA PHE A 520 -31.96 3.85 15.39
C PHE A 520 -31.01 3.19 16.41
N HIS A 521 -31.36 2.00 16.91
CA HIS A 521 -30.54 1.25 17.86
C HIS A 521 -29.22 0.81 17.22
N ASP A 522 -29.29 0.29 15.99
CA ASP A 522 -28.10 -0.14 15.22
C ASP A 522 -27.17 1.04 14.89
N LEU A 523 -27.74 2.21 14.56
CA LEU A 523 -26.98 3.45 14.35
C LEU A 523 -26.32 3.95 15.64
N THR A 524 -27.02 3.85 16.77
CA THR A 524 -26.48 4.24 18.08
C THR A 524 -25.34 3.31 18.50
N ILE A 525 -25.48 2.00 18.27
CA ILE A 525 -24.41 1.04 18.52
C ILE A 525 -23.18 1.36 17.67
N LEU A 526 -23.35 1.61 16.37
CA LEU A 526 -22.24 1.99 15.50
C LEU A 526 -21.55 3.27 15.97
N ALA A 527 -22.31 4.34 16.22
CA ALA A 527 -21.78 5.64 16.65
C ALA A 527 -21.03 5.54 17.99
N THR A 528 -21.61 4.88 18.99
CA THR A 528 -20.99 4.71 20.31
C THR A 528 -19.76 3.80 20.26
N THR A 529 -19.78 2.74 19.44
CA THR A 529 -18.62 1.85 19.25
C THR A 529 -17.45 2.62 18.65
N VAL A 530 -17.66 3.38 17.58
CA VAL A 530 -16.60 4.19 16.93
C VAL A 530 -16.08 5.25 17.90
N PHE A 531 -16.97 5.93 18.62
CA PHE A 531 -16.59 6.91 19.62
C PHE A 531 -15.73 6.30 20.73
N SER A 532 -16.05 5.09 21.19
CA SER A 532 -15.23 4.36 22.16
C SER A 532 -13.84 4.03 21.57
N CYS A 533 -13.77 3.51 20.34
CA CYS A 533 -12.50 3.21 19.68
C CYS A 533 -11.58 4.44 19.54
N VAL A 534 -12.16 5.61 19.28
CA VAL A 534 -11.41 6.88 19.15
C VAL A 534 -11.07 7.48 20.53
N SER A 535 -11.94 7.30 21.53
CA SER A 535 -11.82 7.97 22.85
C SER A 535 -11.11 7.16 23.93
N THR A 536 -11.17 5.83 23.91
CA THR A 536 -10.65 4.94 24.98
C THR A 536 -9.47 4.10 24.53
N SER A 537 -8.83 4.43 23.41
CA SER A 537 -7.66 3.69 22.93
C SER A 537 -6.47 3.95 23.87
N GLU A 538 -6.31 3.11 24.91
CA GLU A 538 -5.19 3.16 25.86
C GLU A 538 -3.83 2.90 25.21
N GLN A 539 -3.80 2.46 23.94
CA GLN A 539 -2.59 2.06 23.19
C GLN A 539 -2.34 2.88 21.91
N ASN A 540 -3.00 4.03 21.70
CA ASN A 540 -2.94 4.79 20.42
C ASN A 540 -3.29 3.95 19.17
N VAL A 541 -4.14 2.93 19.32
CA VAL A 541 -4.58 2.07 18.22
C VAL A 541 -5.90 2.63 17.69
N HIS A 542 -5.81 3.47 16.65
CA HIS A 542 -6.97 4.04 15.98
C HIS A 542 -7.27 3.31 14.66
N PRO A 543 -8.54 3.19 14.26
CA PRO A 543 -8.91 2.69 12.93
C PRO A 543 -8.28 3.56 11.83
N ASP A 544 -8.09 3.00 10.63
CA ASP A 544 -7.64 3.80 9.49
C ASP A 544 -8.58 4.98 9.20
N LYS A 545 -7.98 6.11 8.80
CA LYS A 545 -8.72 7.36 8.53
C LYS A 545 -9.79 7.16 7.46
N GLU A 546 -9.51 6.33 6.46
CA GLU A 546 -10.47 6.00 5.39
C GLU A 546 -11.72 5.31 5.95
N ILE A 547 -11.55 4.33 6.85
CA ILE A 547 -12.67 3.63 7.49
C ILE A 547 -13.44 4.57 8.42
N LEU A 548 -12.76 5.50 9.11
CA LEU A 548 -13.44 6.51 9.92
C LEU A 548 -14.28 7.46 9.05
N VAL A 549 -13.74 7.91 7.91
CA VAL A 549 -14.48 8.74 6.95
C VAL A 549 -15.71 8.01 6.44
N ASP A 550 -15.55 6.75 6.08
CA ASP A 550 -16.59 5.84 5.60
C ASP A 550 -17.71 5.65 6.63
N VAL A 551 -17.36 5.40 7.89
CA VAL A 551 -18.33 5.25 8.99
C VAL A 551 -19.08 6.55 9.24
N VAL A 552 -18.37 7.69 9.33
CA VAL A 552 -19.01 9.00 9.54
C VAL A 552 -19.92 9.36 8.36
N MET A 553 -19.50 9.04 7.14
CA MET A 553 -20.33 9.24 5.94
C MET A 553 -21.61 8.41 6.01
N CYS A 554 -21.52 7.13 6.38
CA CYS A 554 -22.67 6.24 6.55
C CYS A 554 -23.66 6.80 7.60
N LEU A 555 -23.15 7.18 8.77
CA LEU A 555 -23.96 7.77 9.84
C LEU A 555 -24.61 9.08 9.37
N TRP A 556 -23.86 9.95 8.69
CA TRP A 556 -24.39 11.21 8.17
C TRP A 556 -25.46 11.02 7.11
N GLN A 557 -25.29 10.11 6.15
CA GLN A 557 -26.31 9.86 5.12
C GLN A 557 -27.65 9.44 5.74
N LYS A 558 -27.63 8.59 6.77
CA LYS A 558 -28.84 8.16 7.48
C LYS A 558 -29.42 9.27 8.37
N CYS A 559 -28.59 10.02 9.08
CA CYS A 559 -29.05 11.16 9.88
C CYS A 559 -29.64 12.26 9.00
N LYS A 560 -29.01 12.57 7.86
CA LYS A 560 -29.41 13.63 6.94
C LYS A 560 -30.78 13.36 6.32
N THR A 561 -31.06 12.11 5.90
CA THR A 561 -32.38 11.77 5.36
C THR A 561 -33.50 12.01 6.36
N GLU A 562 -33.28 11.65 7.62
CA GLU A 562 -34.27 11.85 8.69
C GLU A 562 -34.38 13.34 9.07
N LEU A 563 -33.27 14.06 9.19
CA LEU A 563 -33.24 15.51 9.47
C LEU A 563 -33.90 16.34 8.36
N GLN A 564 -33.74 15.94 7.09
CA GLN A 564 -34.39 16.61 5.96
C GLN A 564 -35.91 16.34 5.93
N GLN A 565 -36.36 15.15 6.31
CA GLN A 565 -37.80 14.89 6.49
C GLN A 565 -38.40 15.75 7.61
N ILE A 566 -37.63 16.02 8.66
CA ILE A 566 -38.01 16.93 9.76
C ILE A 566 -38.05 18.40 9.29
N GLN A 567 -37.16 18.83 8.39
CA GLN A 567 -37.19 20.19 7.84
C GLN A 567 -38.34 20.42 6.83
N MET A 568 -38.70 19.42 6.03
CA MET A 568 -39.78 19.54 5.04
C MET A 568 -41.18 19.55 5.65
N SER A 569 -41.34 19.20 6.94
CA SER A 569 -42.66 19.12 7.58
C SER A 569 -43.26 20.47 7.97
N GLY A 570 -42.50 21.58 7.97
CA GLY A 570 -43.01 22.96 8.08
C GLY A 570 -43.66 23.32 9.42
N SER A 571 -43.35 24.54 9.91
CA SER A 571 -43.81 25.22 11.16
C SER A 571 -43.73 24.50 12.51
N ASP A 572 -43.67 23.18 12.58
CA ASP A 572 -43.69 22.40 13.83
C ASP A 572 -42.29 21.87 14.21
N CYS A 573 -41.22 22.42 13.62
CA CYS A 573 -39.84 22.00 13.90
C CYS A 573 -39.51 22.12 15.40
N LEU A 574 -39.98 23.19 16.05
CA LEU A 574 -39.78 23.41 17.48
C LEU A 574 -40.62 22.46 18.36
N GLU A 575 -41.90 22.23 18.04
CA GLU A 575 -42.74 21.28 18.79
C GLU A 575 -42.26 19.81 18.64
N TYR A 576 -41.58 19.48 17.53
CA TYR A 576 -41.06 18.13 17.28
C TYR A 576 -39.67 17.88 17.90
N ILE A 577 -38.81 18.89 18.07
CA ILE A 577 -37.53 18.75 18.78
C ILE A 577 -37.74 18.31 20.24
N HIS A 578 -38.86 18.72 20.85
CA HIS A 578 -39.25 18.27 22.19
C HIS A 578 -39.74 16.81 22.27
N LYS A 579 -39.91 16.11 21.15
CA LYS A 579 -40.14 14.66 21.17
C LYS A 579 -38.83 13.93 21.42
N THR A 580 -38.87 12.91 22.28
CA THR A 580 -37.76 12.05 22.71
C THR A 580 -36.89 11.50 21.57
N GLN A 581 -37.45 11.41 20.35
CA GLN A 581 -36.80 10.91 19.15
C GLN A 581 -35.86 11.93 18.47
N ALA A 582 -36.05 13.24 18.66
CA ALA A 582 -35.18 14.26 18.06
C ALA A 582 -33.84 14.41 18.82
N TYR A 583 -33.87 14.39 20.15
CA TYR A 583 -32.66 14.40 20.99
C TYR A 583 -31.71 13.23 20.70
N GLN A 584 -32.30 12.10 20.32
CA GLN A 584 -31.62 10.88 19.91
C GLN A 584 -30.76 11.09 18.65
N TRP A 585 -31.27 11.77 17.63
CA TRP A 585 -30.51 12.12 16.41
C TRP A 585 -29.45 13.20 16.67
N VAL A 586 -29.77 14.18 17.52
CA VAL A 586 -28.80 15.21 17.96
C VAL A 586 -27.62 14.57 18.72
N HIS A 587 -27.89 13.53 19.52
CA HIS A 587 -26.83 12.78 20.21
C HIS A 587 -25.89 12.08 19.23
N ILE A 588 -26.41 11.45 18.17
CA ILE A 588 -25.59 10.84 17.11
C ILE A 588 -24.78 11.91 16.37
N LEU A 589 -25.38 13.07 16.04
CA LEU A 589 -24.68 14.20 15.43
C LEU A 589 -23.52 14.71 16.30
N TRP A 590 -23.76 14.83 17.60
CA TRP A 590 -22.73 15.22 18.56
C TRP A 590 -21.60 14.20 18.61
N ILE A 591 -21.92 12.90 18.66
CA ILE A 591 -20.92 11.82 18.60
C ILE A 591 -20.08 11.92 17.31
N MET A 592 -20.72 12.10 16.15
CA MET A 592 -20.01 12.25 14.87
C MET A 592 -19.05 13.44 14.88
N ASN A 593 -19.48 14.58 15.40
CA ASN A 593 -18.65 15.78 15.51
C ASN A 593 -17.42 15.56 16.42
N GLU A 594 -17.61 14.87 17.55
CA GLU A 594 -16.49 14.51 18.43
C GLU A 594 -15.53 13.51 17.79
N ILE A 595 -16.03 12.54 17.03
CA ILE A 595 -15.20 11.62 16.24
C ILE A 595 -14.34 12.40 15.25
N ILE A 596 -14.95 13.32 14.47
CA ILE A 596 -14.24 14.15 13.48
C ILE A 596 -13.11 14.95 14.14
N LYS A 597 -13.41 15.60 15.28
CA LYS A 597 -12.46 16.42 16.03
C LYS A 597 -11.30 15.60 16.60
N LYS A 598 -11.59 14.45 17.24
CA LYS A 598 -10.57 13.62 17.88
C LYS A 598 -9.69 12.84 16.90
N SER A 599 -10.23 12.48 15.73
CA SER A 599 -9.50 11.71 14.72
C SER A 599 -8.71 12.57 13.72
N ASN A 600 -8.80 13.91 13.81
CA ASN A 600 -8.14 14.85 12.91
C ASN A 600 -8.37 14.51 11.42
N ILE A 601 -9.64 14.29 11.08
CA ILE A 601 -10.12 14.02 9.71
C ILE A 601 -10.90 15.19 9.12
N ALA A 602 -11.08 16.29 9.85
CA ALA A 602 -11.91 17.42 9.44
C ALA A 602 -11.59 17.97 8.04
N ASP A 603 -10.32 18.01 7.65
CA ASP A 603 -9.87 18.56 6.36
C ASP A 603 -10.04 17.58 5.19
N THR A 604 -10.44 16.33 5.43
CA THR A 604 -10.47 15.29 4.39
C THR A 604 -11.74 15.31 3.54
N ASN A 605 -12.85 15.84 4.05
CA ASN A 605 -14.12 15.87 3.31
C ASN A 605 -14.97 17.08 3.72
N VAL A 606 -15.47 17.84 2.73
CA VAL A 606 -16.34 19.02 2.93
C VAL A 606 -17.61 18.68 3.74
N MET A 607 -18.09 17.43 3.63
CA MET A 607 -19.21 16.90 4.41
C MET A 607 -19.03 17.09 5.92
N PHE A 608 -17.81 17.06 6.45
CA PHE A 608 -17.56 17.23 7.88
C PHE A 608 -17.84 18.66 8.37
N ALA A 609 -17.61 19.66 7.52
CA ALA A 609 -18.04 21.02 7.79
C ALA A 609 -19.57 21.11 7.79
N GLU A 610 -20.25 20.39 6.89
CA GLU A 610 -21.73 20.33 6.86
C GLU A 610 -22.31 19.73 8.16
N ILE A 611 -21.74 18.64 8.68
CA ILE A 611 -22.15 18.02 9.95
C ILE A 611 -21.99 19.02 11.11
N THR A 612 -20.85 19.70 11.16
CA THR A 612 -20.53 20.67 12.21
C THR A 612 -21.49 21.87 12.18
N LEU A 613 -21.75 22.40 10.99
CA LEU A 613 -22.70 23.51 10.78
C LEU A 613 -24.14 23.10 11.11
N CYS A 614 -24.55 21.88 10.76
CA CYS A 614 -25.88 21.36 11.08
C CYS A 614 -26.08 21.23 12.58
N LEU A 615 -25.09 20.69 13.31
CA LEU A 615 -25.14 20.61 14.77
C LEU A 615 -25.19 22.00 15.42
N ALA A 616 -24.38 22.96 14.92
CA ALA A 616 -24.39 24.33 15.42
C ALA A 616 -25.75 25.00 15.24
N ALA A 617 -26.35 24.89 14.06
CA ALA A 617 -27.67 25.45 13.77
C ALA A 617 -28.76 24.86 14.67
N ILE A 618 -28.72 23.55 14.95
CA ILE A 618 -29.70 22.93 15.87
C ILE A 618 -29.51 23.45 17.29
N LEU A 619 -28.28 23.56 17.77
CA LEU A 619 -27.99 24.07 19.12
C LEU A 619 -28.36 25.54 19.30
N GLU A 620 -28.15 26.39 18.27
CA GLU A 620 -28.58 27.79 18.27
C GLU A 620 -30.10 27.90 18.36
N ASN A 621 -30.85 27.13 17.56
CA ASN A 621 -32.31 27.12 17.62
C ASN A 621 -32.84 26.66 19.00
N VAL A 622 -32.17 25.69 19.64
CA VAL A 622 -32.53 25.23 21.00
C VAL A 622 -32.18 26.27 22.07
N ALA A 623 -31.16 27.10 21.85
CA ALA A 623 -30.76 28.16 22.79
C ALA A 623 -31.63 29.43 22.67
N ASP A 624 -32.18 29.69 21.48
CA ASP A 624 -33.11 30.81 21.21
C ASP A 624 -34.57 30.50 21.61
N SER A 625 -34.84 29.26 22.03
CA SER A 625 -36.13 28.77 22.58
C SER A 625 -36.14 28.87 24.09
#